data_AF-A0A7S1EL20-F1
#
_entry.id   AF-A0A7S1EL20-F1
#
_cell.length_a   1.000
_cell.length_b   1.000
_cell.length_c   1.000
_cell.angle_alpha   90.00
_cell.angle_beta   90.00
_cell.angle_gamma   90.00
#
_symmetry.space_group_name_H-M   'P 1'
#
loop_
_entity.id
_entity.type
_entity.pdbx_description
1 polymer ?
#
loop_
_entity_poly.entity_id
_entity_poly.type
_entity_poly.pdbx_seq_one_letter_code
_entity_poly.pdbx_strand_id
1 'polypeptide(L)'
;MQEHTPEFEDDDDFDRPSKSQMKRDMTALQKLGEELLELPESRWEPLALPEILYDALKAAKKITNFEGRRRQMQYIGKLMRKIDPEPVREAVAAFKLGHAQD
;
A
#
# COMPACT_ATOMS: atom_id res chain seq x y z
N MET A 1 -34.66 -7.88 -42.16
CA MET A 1 -34.05 -6.86 -41.30
C MET A 1 -34.69 -7.00 -39.92
N GLN A 2 -34.14 -7.86 -39.08
CA GLN A 2 -34.55 -7.94 -37.69
C GLN A 2 -33.62 -7.01 -36.92
N GLU A 3 -34.15 -5.87 -36.50
CA GLU A 3 -33.48 -4.90 -35.64
C GLU A 3 -33.08 -5.60 -34.33
N HIS A 4 -31.78 -5.81 -34.13
CA HIS A 4 -31.25 -6.27 -32.85
C HIS A 4 -30.91 -5.01 -32.04
N THR A 5 -31.86 -4.56 -31.22
CA THR A 5 -31.59 -3.61 -30.15
C THR A 5 -30.70 -4.31 -29.12
N PRO A 6 -29.47 -3.82 -28.86
CA PRO A 6 -28.71 -4.31 -27.72
C PRO A 6 -29.40 -3.81 -26.45
N GLU A 7 -30.00 -4.73 -25.70
CA GLU A 7 -30.44 -4.49 -24.33
C GLU A 7 -29.19 -4.25 -23.48
N PHE A 8 -29.05 -3.03 -22.98
CA PHE A 8 -28.05 -2.68 -21.97
C PHE A 8 -28.54 -3.26 -20.63
N GLU A 9 -28.14 -4.49 -20.32
CA GLU A 9 -28.21 -5.03 -18.97
C GLU A 9 -27.03 -4.50 -18.15
N ASP A 10 -27.15 -3.27 -17.64
CA ASP A 10 -26.27 -2.73 -16.59
C ASP A 10 -26.94 -2.93 -15.22
N ASP A 11 -27.00 -4.16 -14.71
CA ASP A 11 -27.66 -4.48 -13.43
C ASP A 11 -26.77 -5.30 -12.47
N ASP A 12 -25.44 -5.10 -12.48
CA ASP A 12 -24.54 -5.85 -11.58
C ASP A 12 -23.26 -5.10 -11.10
N ASP A 13 -23.30 -3.77 -10.94
CA ASP A 13 -22.09 -2.96 -10.65
C ASP A 13 -22.09 -2.22 -9.29
N PHE A 14 -23.00 -2.56 -8.36
CA PHE A 14 -23.07 -1.92 -7.03
C PHE A 14 -22.06 -2.45 -5.99
N ASP A 15 -21.51 -3.65 -6.18
CA ASP A 15 -20.62 -4.28 -5.19
C ASP A 15 -19.12 -4.09 -5.51
N ARG A 16 -18.80 -3.49 -6.68
CA ARG A 16 -17.42 -3.24 -7.08
C ARG A 16 -16.95 -1.87 -6.58
N PRO A 17 -15.80 -1.75 -5.91
CA PRO A 17 -15.27 -0.45 -5.53
C PRO A 17 -15.07 0.42 -6.77
N SER A 18 -15.55 1.66 -6.72
CA SER A 18 -15.39 2.59 -7.84
C SER A 18 -13.91 2.75 -8.22
N LYS A 19 -13.64 3.07 -9.50
CA LYS A 19 -12.27 3.37 -9.98
C LYS A 19 -11.55 4.41 -9.10
N SER A 20 -12.31 5.37 -8.55
CA SER A 20 -11.82 6.40 -7.64
C SER A 20 -11.44 5.84 -6.27
N GLN A 21 -12.24 4.92 -5.71
CA GLN A 21 -11.95 4.26 -4.44
C GLN A 21 -10.70 3.40 -4.53
N MET A 22 -10.60 2.55 -5.57
CA MET A 22 -9.40 1.75 -5.81
C MET A 22 -8.14 2.62 -5.88
N LYS A 23 -8.19 3.77 -6.54
CA LYS A 23 -7.06 4.71 -6.60
C LYS A 23 -6.68 5.26 -5.23
N ARG A 24 -7.66 5.61 -4.40
CA ARG A 24 -7.43 6.08 -3.02
C ARG A 24 -6.79 5.00 -2.17
N ASP A 25 -7.29 3.77 -2.22
CA ASP A 25 -6.76 2.64 -1.44
C ASP A 25 -5.32 2.33 -1.83
N MET A 26 -5.03 2.33 -3.13
CA MET A 26 -3.67 2.16 -3.64
C MET A 26 -2.71 3.24 -3.13
N THR A 27 -3.16 4.49 -3.09
CA THR A 27 -2.38 5.62 -2.59
C THR A 27 -2.16 5.49 -1.08
N ALA A 28 -3.19 5.07 -0.34
CA ALA A 28 -3.12 4.87 1.10
C ALA A 28 -2.13 3.76 1.48
N LEU A 29 -2.09 2.65 0.73
CA LEU A 29 -1.14 1.56 0.96
C LEU A 29 0.30 1.97 0.61
N GLN A 30 0.51 2.75 -0.45
CA GLN A 30 1.82 3.29 -0.75
C GLN A 30 2.30 4.20 0.38
N LYS A 31 1.45 5.13 0.84
CA LYS A 31 1.76 6.03 1.95
C LYS A 31 2.06 5.26 3.23
N LEU A 32 1.30 4.21 3.53
CA LEU A 32 1.58 3.33 4.67
C LEU A 32 2.97 2.67 4.56
N GLY A 33 3.36 2.23 3.35
CA GLY A 33 4.71 1.72 3.11
C GLY A 33 5.81 2.78 3.27
N GLU A 34 5.53 4.04 2.93
CA GLU A 34 6.43 5.17 3.18
C GLU A 34 6.61 5.41 4.67
N GLU A 35 5.52 5.42 5.43
CA GLU A 35 5.54 5.59 6.89
C GLU A 35 6.23 4.41 7.58
N LEU A 36 5.99 3.17 7.12
CA LEU A 36 6.70 1.99 7.62
C LEU A 36 8.22 2.10 7.43
N LEU A 37 8.67 2.71 6.33
CA LEU A 37 10.10 2.90 6.05
C LEU A 37 10.79 3.85 7.05
N GLU A 38 10.03 4.76 7.66
CA GLU A 38 10.52 5.69 8.69
C GLU A 38 10.81 4.98 10.02
N LEU A 39 10.22 3.81 10.25
CA LEU A 39 10.48 3.03 11.45
C LEU A 39 11.89 2.40 11.42
N PRO A 40 12.52 2.21 12.60
CA PRO A 40 13.73 1.40 12.71
C PRO A 40 13.44 -0.05 12.32
N GLU A 41 14.44 -0.76 11.76
CA GLU A 41 14.26 -2.12 11.24
C GLU A 41 13.83 -3.12 12.32
N SER A 42 14.21 -2.88 13.57
CA SER A 42 13.79 -3.68 14.73
C SER A 42 12.28 -3.69 14.96
N ARG A 43 11.54 -2.70 14.45
CA ARG A 43 10.08 -2.67 14.49
C ARG A 43 9.42 -3.37 13.32
N TRP A 44 10.18 -3.76 12.30
CA TRP A 44 9.66 -4.56 11.19
C TRP A 44 9.63 -6.06 11.53
N GLU A 45 10.58 -6.53 12.34
CA GLU A 45 10.70 -7.95 12.70
C GLU A 45 9.43 -8.54 13.34
N PRO A 46 8.77 -7.87 14.31
CA PRO A 46 7.56 -8.40 14.93
C PRO A 46 6.36 -8.48 13.98
N LEU A 47 6.41 -7.75 12.85
CA LEU A 47 5.32 -7.73 11.86
C LEU A 47 5.30 -8.97 10.96
N ALA A 48 6.33 -9.83 11.06
CA ALA A 48 6.46 -11.05 10.25
C ALA A 48 6.18 -10.80 8.75
N LEU A 49 6.71 -9.68 8.23
CA LEU A 49 6.51 -9.30 6.83
C LEU A 49 7.06 -10.37 5.89
N PRO A 50 6.44 -10.59 4.71
CA PRO A 50 7.04 -11.42 3.69
C PRO A 50 8.45 -10.93 3.34
N GLU A 51 9.38 -11.87 3.14
CA GLU A 51 10.80 -11.59 2.84
C GLU A 51 10.96 -10.55 1.72
N ILE A 52 10.18 -10.68 0.65
CA ILE A 52 10.20 -9.76 -0.49
C ILE A 52 9.86 -8.30 -0.12
N LEU A 53 8.96 -8.08 0.84
CA LEU A 53 8.59 -6.75 1.33
C LEU A 53 9.66 -6.21 2.26
N TYR A 54 10.17 -7.07 3.15
CA TYR A 54 11.23 -6.73 4.09
C TYR A 54 12.51 -6.30 3.34
N ASP A 55 12.92 -7.06 2.32
CA ASP A 55 14.05 -6.73 1.46
C ASP A 55 13.81 -5.46 0.64
N ALA A 56 12.59 -5.25 0.15
CA ALA A 56 12.24 -4.03 -0.56
C ALA A 56 12.38 -2.78 0.33
N LEU A 57 12.01 -2.87 1.60
CA LEU A 57 12.18 -1.79 2.59
C LEU A 57 13.67 -1.55 2.88
N LYS A 58 14.47 -2.61 3.08
CA LYS A 58 15.94 -2.50 3.25
C LYS A 58 16.61 -1.86 2.04
N ALA A 59 16.21 -2.24 0.84
CA ALA A 59 16.72 -1.63 -0.39
C ALA A 59 16.33 -0.15 -0.46
N ALA A 60 15.09 0.21 -0.10
CA ALA A 60 14.62 1.59 -0.13
C ALA A 60 15.45 2.52 0.77
N LYS A 61 15.95 2.05 1.92
CA LYS A 61 16.85 2.84 2.80
C LYS A 61 18.18 3.19 2.14
N LYS A 62 18.65 2.39 1.19
CA LYS A 62 19.94 2.58 0.49
C LYS A 62 19.83 3.47 -0.75
N ILE A 63 18.62 3.67 -1.27
CA ILE A 63 18.41 4.45 -2.49
C ILE A 63 18.43 5.94 -2.19
N THR A 64 19.43 6.64 -2.74
CA THR A 64 19.64 8.08 -2.52
C THR A 64 19.01 8.94 -3.61
N ASN A 65 18.86 8.44 -4.84
CA ASN A 65 18.25 9.20 -5.92
C ASN A 65 16.72 9.19 -5.84
N PHE A 66 16.12 10.36 -6.08
CA PHE A 66 14.68 10.58 -5.99
C PHE A 66 13.85 9.62 -6.86
N GLU A 67 14.22 9.43 -8.13
CA GLU A 67 13.44 8.61 -9.05
C GLU A 67 13.55 7.12 -8.70
N GLY A 68 14.72 6.67 -8.26
CA GLY A 68 14.90 5.32 -7.73
C GLY A 68 14.03 5.07 -6.50
N ARG A 69 14.04 6.02 -5.55
CA ARG A 69 13.25 5.92 -4.31
C ARG A 69 11.76 5.90 -4.63
N ARG A 70 11.30 6.77 -5.54
CA ARG A 70 9.91 6.83 -6.00
C ARG A 70 9.43 5.49 -6.58
N ARG A 71 10.23 4.88 -7.48
CA ARG A 71 9.91 3.57 -8.08
C ARG A 71 9.89 2.46 -7.03
N GLN A 72 10.84 2.49 -6.10
CA GLN A 72 10.89 1.52 -5.01
C GLN A 72 9.66 1.65 -4.11
N MET A 73 9.19 2.86 -3.81
CA MET A 73 7.98 3.05 -3.01
C MET A 73 6.72 2.55 -3.72
N GLN A 74 6.62 2.72 -5.04
CA GLN A 74 5.52 2.13 -5.82
C GLN A 74 5.54 0.60 -5.76
N TYR A 75 6.74 0.01 -5.83
CA TYR A 75 6.90 -1.44 -5.69
C TYR A 75 6.50 -1.93 -4.30
N ILE A 76 6.93 -1.24 -3.23
CA ILE A 76 6.47 -1.50 -1.86
C ILE A 76 4.96 -1.38 -1.77
N GLY A 77 4.35 -0.31 -2.29
CA GLY A 77 2.89 -0.14 -2.32
C GLY A 77 2.15 -1.25 -3.09
N LYS A 78 2.79 -1.89 -4.08
CA LYS A 78 2.25 -3.10 -4.74
C LYS A 78 2.36 -4.33 -3.83
N LEU A 79 3.46 -4.50 -3.09
CA LEU A 79 3.64 -5.60 -2.15
C LEU A 79 2.69 -5.50 -0.95
N MET A 80 2.43 -4.28 -0.46
CA MET A 80 1.48 -4.02 0.63
C MET A 80 0.05 -4.51 0.32
N ARG A 81 -0.34 -4.59 -0.97
CA ARG A 81 -1.65 -5.12 -1.40
C ARG A 81 -1.78 -6.64 -1.23
N LYS A 82 -0.67 -7.33 -0.98
CA LYS A 82 -0.62 -8.79 -0.87
C LYS A 82 -0.58 -9.27 0.57
N ILE A 83 -0.62 -8.35 1.54
CA ILE A 83 -0.58 -8.64 2.97
C ILE A 83 -1.75 -7.96 3.66
N ASP A 84 -2.01 -8.37 4.90
CA ASP A 84 -2.86 -7.60 5.79
C ASP A 84 -2.12 -6.31 6.21
N PRO A 85 -2.65 -5.12 5.87
CA PRO A 85 -2.01 -3.86 6.26
C PRO A 85 -2.26 -3.48 7.71
N GLU A 86 -3.21 -4.11 8.43
CA GLU A 86 -3.63 -3.63 9.76
C GLU A 86 -2.50 -3.66 10.80
N PRO A 87 -1.72 -4.76 10.95
CA PRO A 87 -0.58 -4.79 11.88
C PRO A 87 0.46 -3.71 11.56
N VAL A 88 0.64 -3.39 10.27
CA VAL A 88 1.55 -2.32 9.83
C VAL A 88 1.02 -0.96 10.25
N ARG A 89 -0.30 -0.70 10.10
CA ARG A 89 -0.93 0.56 10.54
C ARG A 89 -0.75 0.76 12.04
N GLU A 90 -0.99 -0.28 12.84
CA GLU A 90 -0.83 -0.23 14.28
C GLU A 90 0.61 0.11 14.69
N ALA A 91 1.60 -0.57 14.10
CA ALA A 91 3.00 -0.31 14.41
C ALA A 91 3.44 1.11 14.03
N VAL A 92 2.97 1.61 12.88
CA VAL A 92 3.22 2.99 12.44
C VAL A 92 2.54 3.99 13.38
N ALA A 93 1.28 3.75 13.76
CA ALA A 93 0.54 4.61 14.69
C ALA A 93 1.20 4.66 16.07
N ALA A 94 1.62 3.51 16.61
CA ALA A 94 2.33 3.41 17.88
C ALA A 94 3.68 4.15 17.86
N PHE A 95 4.41 4.11 16.73
CA PHE A 95 5.64 4.88 16.57
C PHE A 95 5.39 6.39 16.56
N LYS A 96 4.38 6.84 15.82
CA LYS A 96 4.00 8.26 15.75
C LYS A 96 3.52 8.80 17.09
N LEU A 97 2.75 8.01 17.85
CA LEU A 97 2.26 8.43 19.17
C LEU A 97 3.41 8.60 20.17
N GLY A 98 4.38 7.69 20.17
CA GLY A 98 5.57 7.81 21.03
C GLY A 98 6.43 9.04 20.68
N HIS A 99 6.66 9.29 19.39
CA HIS A 99 7.44 10.46 18.94
C HIS A 99 6.73 11.81 19.17
N ALA A 100 5.40 11.83 19.32
CA ALA A 100 4.66 13.05 19.62
C ALA A 100 4.74 13.49 21.09
N GLN A 101 5.28 12.63 21.96
CA GLN A 101 5.42 12.89 23.40
C GLN A 101 6.85 13.27 23.82
N ASP A 102 7.79 13.29 22.87
CA ASP A 102 9.20 13.69 23.06
C ASP A 102 9.47 15.15 22.62
#